data_AF-A0A7K4F2K4-F1
#
_entry.id   AF-A0A7K4F2K4-F1
#
_cell.length_a   1.000
_cell.length_b   1.000
_cell.length_c   1.000
_cell.angle_alpha   90.00
_cell.angle_beta   90.00
_cell.angle_gamma   90.00
#
_symmetry.space_group_name_H-M   'P 1'
#
loop_
_entity.id
_entity.type
_entity.pdbx_description
1 polymer ?
#
loop_
_entity_poly.entity_id
_entity_poly.type
_entity_poly.pdbx_seq_one_letter_code
_entity_poly.pdbx_strand_id
1 'polypeptide(L)'
;PILSIHVGDSVTWEKDDREGHTVTSGDGAGRFEWMDTKELGKPDGIFDSQRFMPNESWTYTFDKEGTFNYFCIIHPWMSGVIAVQQAIPNYPHDAQGNKIETFPLIQFTPDKLIEFDLTWEPNIIKTFEKTTFVFQTYDGLTNSNLDKMRYDMIITQNGKEVFRDSGITQVGGDYRNVIFETSGPIEIRFQNIVSGGTSGIDSAARESVTQPLFRTVIFSTIVYDNPEKFSATETMVQPAQRLDIYYELLVAIITVPALMLLGIILYMKFKKSDTNSQEMSTPI
;
A
#
# COMPACT_ATOMS: atom_id res chain seq x y z
N PRO A 1 -29.67 17.61 -8.62
CA PRO A 1 -28.95 17.36 -7.34
C PRO A 1 -28.34 15.96 -7.39
N ILE A 2 -27.20 15.74 -6.73
CA ILE A 2 -26.53 14.43 -6.68
C ILE A 2 -26.41 14.02 -5.21
N LEU A 3 -26.79 12.80 -4.87
CA LEU A 3 -26.55 12.17 -3.57
C LEU A 3 -25.65 10.95 -3.79
N SER A 4 -24.54 10.89 -3.06
CA SER A 4 -23.62 9.74 -3.08
C SER A 4 -23.88 8.82 -1.89
N ILE A 5 -24.03 7.53 -2.14
CA ILE A 5 -24.27 6.48 -1.15
C ILE A 5 -23.45 5.23 -1.48
N HIS A 6 -23.50 4.20 -0.63
CA HIS A 6 -22.87 2.91 -0.88
C HIS A 6 -23.89 1.83 -1.23
N VAL A 7 -23.41 0.75 -1.86
CA VAL A 7 -24.20 -0.47 -2.10
C VAL A 7 -24.75 -0.99 -0.77
N GLY A 8 -26.05 -1.27 -0.74
CA GLY A 8 -26.80 -1.70 0.45
C GLY A 8 -27.42 -0.56 1.26
N ASP A 9 -27.06 0.70 0.98
CA ASP A 9 -27.71 1.85 1.62
C ASP A 9 -29.16 2.01 1.13
N SER A 10 -30.00 2.54 2.01
CA SER A 10 -31.38 2.91 1.70
C SER A 10 -31.54 4.42 1.69
N VAL A 11 -32.15 4.94 0.63
CA VAL A 11 -32.49 6.37 0.51
C VAL A 11 -33.97 6.53 0.78
N THR A 12 -34.32 7.47 1.66
CA THR A 12 -35.70 7.84 1.95
C THR A 12 -35.98 9.22 1.37
N TRP A 13 -36.99 9.29 0.51
CA TRP A 13 -37.54 10.56 0.04
C TRP A 13 -38.71 10.93 0.93
N GLU A 14 -38.58 12.06 1.62
CA GLU A 14 -39.64 12.67 2.41
C GLU A 14 -40.23 13.84 1.65
N LYS A 15 -41.55 13.96 1.70
CA LYS A 15 -42.27 14.90 0.86
C LYS A 15 -42.97 15.94 1.73
N ASP A 16 -42.42 17.15 1.68
CA ASP A 16 -42.77 18.30 2.52
C ASP A 16 -43.65 19.35 1.81
N ASP A 17 -44.13 19.05 0.60
CA ASP A 17 -45.04 19.93 -0.12
C ASP A 17 -46.47 19.39 -0.22
N ARG A 18 -47.36 20.18 -0.83
CA ARG A 18 -48.79 19.86 -0.94
C ARG A 18 -49.16 19.05 -2.19
N GLU A 19 -48.24 18.81 -3.13
CA GLU A 19 -48.54 18.24 -4.46
C GLU A 19 -48.05 16.80 -4.60
N GLY A 20 -48.84 15.87 -5.15
CA GLY A 20 -48.37 14.48 -5.27
C GLY A 20 -47.12 14.37 -6.15
N HIS A 21 -46.16 13.52 -5.76
CA HIS A 21 -44.92 13.28 -6.50
C HIS A 21 -44.67 11.80 -6.74
N THR A 22 -43.73 11.52 -7.64
CA THR A 22 -43.12 10.19 -7.81
C THR A 22 -41.60 10.31 -7.73
N VAL A 23 -40.95 9.20 -7.43
CA VAL A 23 -39.52 8.97 -7.59
C VAL A 23 -39.41 7.80 -8.54
N THR A 24 -39.18 8.11 -9.81
CA THR A 24 -39.15 7.14 -10.91
C THR A 24 -37.77 7.17 -11.54
N SER A 25 -37.13 6.01 -11.67
CA SER A 25 -35.81 5.90 -12.28
C SER A 25 -35.87 6.13 -13.79
N GLY A 26 -34.87 6.84 -14.31
CA GLY A 26 -34.76 7.24 -15.72
C GLY A 26 -34.57 8.74 -15.89
N ASP A 27 -34.75 9.20 -17.13
CA ASP A 27 -34.50 10.59 -17.51
C ASP A 27 -35.82 11.36 -17.68
N GLY A 28 -35.97 12.47 -16.96
CA GLY A 28 -37.11 13.38 -17.15
C GLY A 28 -36.99 14.21 -18.43
N ALA A 29 -38.12 14.67 -18.98
CA ALA A 29 -38.16 15.54 -20.17
C ALA A 29 -37.61 16.97 -19.92
N GLY A 30 -37.17 17.27 -18.70
CA GLY A 30 -36.62 18.58 -18.36
C GLY A 30 -37.66 19.70 -18.36
N ARG A 31 -37.20 20.95 -18.26
CA ARG A 31 -38.07 22.13 -18.07
C ARG A 31 -38.86 22.54 -19.32
N PHE A 32 -38.38 22.23 -20.53
CA PHE A 32 -38.88 22.84 -21.75
C PHE A 32 -39.55 21.85 -22.71
N GLU A 33 -39.19 20.57 -22.70
CA GLU A 33 -39.68 19.62 -23.71
C GLU A 33 -41.11 19.15 -23.43
N TRP A 34 -41.55 19.11 -22.16
CA TRP A 34 -42.92 18.72 -21.79
C TRP A 34 -44.01 19.66 -22.34
N MET A 35 -43.66 20.88 -22.76
CA MET A 35 -44.61 21.87 -23.29
C MET A 35 -44.98 21.61 -24.76
N ASP A 36 -44.13 20.92 -25.54
CA ASP A 36 -44.32 20.75 -26.98
C ASP A 36 -44.60 19.30 -27.42
N THR A 37 -44.08 18.29 -26.72
CA THR A 37 -44.00 16.92 -27.28
C THR A 37 -44.91 15.88 -26.61
N LYS A 38 -45.58 16.21 -25.50
CA LYS A 38 -46.23 15.25 -24.58
C LYS A 38 -45.31 14.17 -23.99
N GLU A 39 -44.01 14.22 -24.28
CA GLU A 39 -43.01 13.34 -23.66
C GLU A 39 -42.78 13.82 -22.22
N LEU A 40 -43.10 12.97 -21.24
CA LEU A 40 -42.96 13.28 -19.81
C LEU A 40 -41.64 12.75 -19.22
N GLY A 41 -40.79 12.18 -20.06
CA GLY A 41 -39.56 11.50 -19.67
C GLY A 41 -39.58 10.03 -20.06
N LYS A 42 -38.44 9.37 -19.84
CA LYS A 42 -38.18 7.98 -20.21
C LYS A 42 -37.80 7.18 -18.97
N PRO A 43 -38.78 6.50 -18.32
CA PRO A 43 -38.49 5.57 -17.25
C PRO A 43 -37.62 4.41 -17.74
N ASP A 44 -36.67 3.96 -16.92
CA ASP A 44 -35.83 2.79 -17.20
C ASP A 44 -36.27 1.52 -16.43
N GLY A 45 -37.21 1.67 -15.48
CA GLY A 45 -37.85 0.56 -14.76
C GLY A 45 -37.01 -0.04 -13.62
N ILE A 46 -35.94 0.62 -13.18
CA ILE A 46 -35.14 0.18 -12.03
C ILE A 46 -35.93 0.33 -10.72
N PHE A 47 -36.58 1.47 -10.51
CA PHE A 47 -37.48 1.71 -9.38
C PHE A 47 -38.57 2.74 -9.70
N ASP A 48 -39.72 2.59 -9.04
CA ASP A 48 -40.83 3.53 -9.12
C ASP A 48 -41.59 3.54 -7.79
N SER A 49 -41.58 4.68 -7.12
CA SER A 49 -42.30 4.87 -5.86
C SER A 49 -43.81 4.79 -5.99
N GLN A 50 -44.34 4.83 -7.23
CA GLN A 50 -45.71 5.26 -7.50
C GLN A 50 -45.95 6.68 -6.95
N ARG A 51 -47.19 7.15 -7.06
CA ARG A 51 -47.57 8.45 -6.51
C ARG A 51 -47.68 8.37 -4.99
N PHE A 52 -46.96 9.25 -4.29
CA PHE A 52 -47.10 9.43 -2.85
C PHE A 52 -47.47 10.88 -2.47
N MET A 53 -48.18 11.00 -1.36
CA MET A 53 -48.92 12.18 -0.89
C MET A 53 -48.16 12.99 0.16
N PRO A 54 -48.61 14.23 0.49
CA PRO A 54 -48.03 15.01 1.59
C PRO A 54 -47.93 14.19 2.88
N ASN A 55 -46.77 14.25 3.55
CA ASN A 55 -46.43 13.48 4.77
C ASN A 55 -46.20 11.97 4.57
N GLU A 56 -46.17 11.49 3.33
CA GLU A 56 -45.70 10.13 3.03
C GLU A 56 -44.21 10.16 2.70
N SER A 57 -43.54 9.05 2.98
CA SER A 57 -42.17 8.80 2.58
C SER A 57 -42.08 7.53 1.78
N TRP A 58 -41.08 7.47 0.90
CA TRP A 58 -40.75 6.27 0.15
C TRP A 58 -39.28 5.96 0.30
N THR A 59 -38.95 4.69 0.52
CA THR A 59 -37.59 4.22 0.74
C THR A 59 -37.23 3.18 -0.31
N TYR A 60 -36.01 3.26 -0.82
CA TYR A 60 -35.45 2.28 -1.75
C TYR A 60 -34.00 1.95 -1.40
N THR A 61 -33.69 0.65 -1.42
CA THR A 61 -32.36 0.11 -1.15
C THR A 61 -31.62 -0.13 -2.46
N PHE A 62 -30.39 0.39 -2.56
CA PHE A 62 -29.58 0.27 -3.78
C PHE A 62 -28.57 -0.87 -3.65
N ASP A 63 -28.87 -2.03 -4.24
CA ASP A 63 -28.04 -3.23 -4.13
C ASP A 63 -26.93 -3.34 -5.20
N LYS A 64 -26.81 -2.34 -6.08
CA LYS A 64 -25.83 -2.32 -7.18
C LYS A 64 -25.16 -0.96 -7.28
N GLU A 65 -23.86 -0.97 -7.52
CA GLU A 65 -23.11 0.24 -7.84
C GLU A 65 -23.60 0.82 -9.18
N GLY A 66 -23.49 2.12 -9.33
CA GLY A 66 -23.89 2.81 -10.55
C GLY A 66 -24.38 4.23 -10.31
N THR A 67 -24.74 4.90 -11.39
CA THR A 67 -25.37 6.21 -11.36
C THR A 67 -26.82 6.06 -11.80
N PHE A 68 -27.75 6.39 -10.91
CA PHE A 68 -29.18 6.23 -11.12
C PHE A 68 -29.82 7.62 -11.23
N ASN A 69 -30.23 7.98 -12.44
CA ASN A 69 -31.06 9.14 -12.65
C ASN A 69 -32.47 8.83 -12.18
N TYR A 70 -33.15 9.82 -11.60
CA TYR A 70 -34.56 9.73 -11.27
C TYR A 70 -35.26 11.06 -11.53
N PHE A 71 -36.56 10.98 -11.75
CA PHE A 71 -37.42 12.13 -11.98
C PHE A 71 -38.83 11.91 -11.43
N CYS A 72 -39.59 12.99 -11.34
CA CYS A 72 -41.02 12.93 -11.03
C CYS A 72 -41.82 12.90 -12.34
N ILE A 73 -42.69 11.89 -12.52
CA ILE A 73 -43.53 11.76 -13.72
C ILE A 73 -44.51 12.93 -13.85
N ILE A 74 -45.03 13.42 -12.72
CA ILE A 74 -46.01 14.51 -12.67
C ILE A 74 -45.33 15.86 -12.93
N HIS A 75 -44.06 15.97 -12.56
CA HIS A 75 -43.23 17.17 -12.72
C HIS A 75 -41.90 16.81 -13.40
N PRO A 76 -41.89 16.56 -14.73
CA PRO A 76 -40.73 16.01 -15.45
C PRO A 76 -39.42 16.81 -15.38
N TRP A 77 -39.50 18.07 -14.95
CA TRP A 77 -38.34 18.93 -14.72
C TRP A 77 -37.64 18.65 -13.37
N MET A 78 -38.32 18.00 -12.43
CA MET A 78 -37.74 17.60 -11.15
C MET A 78 -36.94 16.33 -11.36
N SER A 79 -35.62 16.47 -11.40
CA SER A 79 -34.69 15.37 -11.58
C SER A 79 -33.58 15.39 -10.53
N GLY A 80 -33.05 14.21 -10.24
CA GLY A 80 -31.92 14.01 -9.37
C GLY A 80 -31.11 12.79 -9.79
N VAL A 81 -29.96 12.62 -9.13
CA VAL A 81 -29.02 11.55 -9.41
C VAL A 81 -28.62 10.91 -8.08
N ILE A 82 -28.66 9.59 -8.01
CA ILE A 82 -28.07 8.80 -6.93
C ILE A 82 -26.81 8.13 -7.47
N ALA A 83 -25.65 8.45 -6.90
CA ALA A 83 -24.38 7.79 -7.21
C ALA A 83 -24.11 6.73 -6.14
N VAL A 84 -24.19 5.46 -6.50
CA VAL A 84 -23.98 4.31 -5.61
C VAL A 84 -22.59 3.75 -5.84
N GLN A 85 -21.76 3.78 -4.81
CA GLN A 85 -20.39 3.26 -4.82
C GLN A 85 -20.32 1.92 -4.07
N GLN A 86 -19.30 1.10 -4.33
CA GLN A 86 -19.04 -0.10 -3.51
C GLN A 86 -18.92 0.26 -2.04
N ALA A 87 -19.57 -0.51 -1.16
CA ALA A 87 -19.42 -0.32 0.28
C ALA A 87 -17.96 -0.59 0.69
N ILE A 88 -17.37 0.37 1.41
CA ILE A 88 -16.03 0.20 1.97
C ILE A 88 -16.17 -0.55 3.29
N PRO A 89 -15.67 -1.78 3.43
CA PRO A 89 -15.75 -2.52 4.67
C PRO A 89 -14.92 -1.83 5.75
N ASN A 90 -15.31 -2.03 7.01
CA ASN A 90 -14.56 -1.56 8.17
C ASN A 90 -13.51 -2.59 8.65
N TYR A 91 -13.20 -3.60 7.82
CA TYR A 91 -12.20 -4.64 8.07
C TYR A 91 -11.32 -4.87 6.84
N PRO A 92 -10.02 -5.16 7.04
CA PRO A 92 -9.12 -5.54 5.94
C PRO A 92 -9.54 -6.89 5.35
N HIS A 93 -9.33 -7.08 4.06
CA HIS A 93 -9.54 -8.35 3.38
C HIS A 93 -8.61 -8.49 2.17
N ASP A 94 -8.44 -9.72 1.68
CA ASP A 94 -7.64 -9.98 0.47
C ASP A 94 -8.37 -9.53 -0.81
N ALA A 95 -7.72 -9.65 -1.98
CA ALA A 95 -8.33 -9.25 -3.25
C ALA A 95 -9.57 -10.06 -3.64
N GLN A 96 -9.86 -11.17 -2.95
CA GLN A 96 -11.03 -12.04 -3.18
C GLN A 96 -12.18 -11.75 -2.21
N GLY A 97 -12.01 -10.83 -1.27
CA GLY A 97 -13.03 -10.50 -0.27
C GLY A 97 -12.94 -11.32 1.02
N ASN A 98 -11.92 -12.17 1.18
CA ASN A 98 -11.76 -12.93 2.41
C ASN A 98 -11.19 -12.04 3.49
N LYS A 99 -11.95 -11.88 4.59
CA LYS A 99 -11.56 -11.06 5.73
C LYS A 99 -10.22 -11.50 6.29
N ILE A 100 -9.33 -10.53 6.51
CA ILE A 100 -8.08 -10.71 7.22
C ILE A 100 -8.37 -10.58 8.71
N GLU A 101 -8.35 -11.71 9.40
CA GLU A 101 -8.68 -11.74 10.83
C GLU A 101 -7.54 -11.22 11.71
N THR A 102 -6.29 -11.32 11.25
CA THR A 102 -5.12 -10.98 12.06
C THR A 102 -3.96 -10.54 11.18
N PHE A 103 -3.24 -9.51 11.66
CA PHE A 103 -1.94 -9.11 11.15
C PHE A 103 -0.84 -9.51 12.15
N PRO A 104 0.41 -9.75 11.68
CA PRO A 104 0.84 -9.71 10.28
C PRO A 104 0.28 -10.89 9.47
N LEU A 105 0.19 -10.70 8.15
CA LEU A 105 0.03 -11.81 7.22
C LEU A 105 1.37 -12.53 7.08
N ILE A 106 1.36 -13.85 7.29
CA ILE A 106 2.56 -14.67 7.27
C ILE A 106 2.58 -15.51 6.00
N GLN A 107 3.67 -15.44 5.25
CA GLN A 107 3.96 -16.36 4.14
C GLN A 107 5.36 -16.92 4.22
N PHE A 108 5.54 -18.10 3.65
CA PHE A 108 6.86 -18.69 3.47
C PHE A 108 7.26 -18.62 2.01
N THR A 109 8.53 -18.34 1.79
CA THR A 109 9.16 -18.59 0.49
C THR A 109 8.97 -20.07 0.08
N PRO A 110 8.84 -20.40 -1.21
CA PRO A 110 8.61 -21.78 -1.66
C PRO A 110 9.60 -22.83 -1.12
N ASP A 111 10.86 -22.47 -0.88
CA ASP A 111 11.85 -23.36 -0.29
C ASP A 111 11.79 -23.45 1.25
N LYS A 112 10.87 -22.69 1.86
CA LYS A 112 10.58 -22.61 3.31
C LYS A 112 11.70 -22.07 4.18
N LEU A 113 12.75 -21.49 3.61
CA LEU A 113 13.87 -20.99 4.43
C LEU A 113 13.61 -19.59 5.00
N ILE A 114 12.65 -18.86 4.44
CA ILE A 114 12.30 -17.50 4.88
C ILE A 114 10.80 -17.44 5.14
N GLU A 115 10.46 -17.07 6.37
CA GLU A 115 9.15 -16.57 6.79
C GLU A 115 9.11 -15.05 6.55
N PHE A 116 7.99 -14.58 6.00
CA PHE A 116 7.80 -13.20 5.59
C PHE A 116 6.46 -12.70 6.13
N ASP A 117 6.56 -11.69 6.97
CA ASP A 117 5.44 -11.07 7.67
C ASP A 117 5.13 -9.73 7.01
N LEU A 118 3.86 -9.47 6.72
CA LEU A 118 3.39 -8.22 6.14
C LEU A 118 2.18 -7.66 6.89
N THR A 119 2.27 -6.38 7.25
CA THR A 119 1.17 -5.56 7.77
C THR A 119 1.07 -4.28 6.96
N TRP A 120 -0.09 -3.64 6.92
CA TRP A 120 -0.22 -2.31 6.36
C TRP A 120 -1.12 -1.40 7.20
N GLU A 121 -0.87 -0.10 7.14
CA GLU A 121 -1.66 0.95 7.78
C GLU A 121 -1.94 2.07 6.76
N PRO A 122 -3.20 2.51 6.56
CA PRO A 122 -4.41 2.03 7.23
C PRO A 122 -4.85 0.64 6.80
N ASN A 123 -5.54 -0.08 7.70
CA ASN A 123 -6.08 -1.42 7.41
C ASN A 123 -6.99 -1.45 6.17
N ILE A 124 -7.71 -0.36 5.92
CA ILE A 124 -8.49 -0.12 4.71
C ILE A 124 -7.74 0.87 3.83
N ILE A 125 -7.32 0.41 2.66
CA ILE A 125 -6.55 1.23 1.72
C ILE A 125 -7.52 2.01 0.83
N LYS A 126 -7.34 3.33 0.75
CA LYS A 126 -8.12 4.21 -0.11
C LYS A 126 -7.23 4.99 -1.07
N THR A 127 -7.78 5.41 -2.21
CA THR A 127 -7.09 6.29 -3.16
C THR A 127 -6.67 7.61 -2.49
N PHE A 128 -5.54 8.15 -2.94
CA PHE A 128 -4.98 9.43 -2.48
C PHE A 128 -4.62 9.50 -0.99
N GLU A 129 -4.57 8.35 -0.31
CA GLU A 129 -4.09 8.24 1.07
C GLU A 129 -2.77 7.46 1.12
N LYS A 130 -1.90 7.88 2.04
CA LYS A 130 -0.65 7.16 2.28
C LYS A 130 -0.93 5.85 2.97
N THR A 131 -0.51 4.76 2.31
CA THR A 131 -0.47 3.41 2.88
C THR A 131 0.97 3.07 3.23
N THR A 132 1.19 2.61 4.46
CA THR A 132 2.49 2.16 4.95
C THR A 132 2.49 0.65 5.01
N PHE A 133 3.24 -0.01 4.14
CA PHE A 133 3.50 -1.44 4.21
C PHE A 133 4.70 -1.70 5.11
N VAL A 134 4.51 -2.44 6.20
CA VAL A 134 5.58 -2.83 7.14
C VAL A 134 5.77 -4.32 7.01
N PHE A 135 7.01 -4.76 6.80
CA PHE A 135 7.31 -6.16 6.69
C PHE A 135 8.55 -6.55 7.46
N GLN A 136 8.59 -7.82 7.82
CA GLN A 136 9.62 -8.42 8.65
C GLN A 136 9.91 -9.83 8.15
N THR A 137 11.17 -10.24 8.21
CA THR A 137 11.57 -11.59 7.79
C THR A 137 12.24 -12.36 8.90
N TYR A 138 11.96 -13.66 8.94
CA TYR A 138 12.53 -14.60 9.88
C TYR A 138 13.07 -15.83 9.15
N ASP A 139 14.00 -16.52 9.79
CA ASP A 139 14.43 -17.85 9.38
C ASP A 139 13.27 -18.82 9.54
N GLY A 140 12.90 -19.49 8.44
CA GLY A 140 11.68 -20.30 8.39
C GLY A 140 11.72 -21.58 9.24
N LEU A 141 12.89 -21.97 9.79
CA LEU A 141 13.01 -23.13 10.67
C LEU A 141 13.10 -22.74 12.14
N THR A 142 13.87 -21.70 12.45
CA THR A 142 14.19 -21.31 13.83
C THR A 142 13.37 -20.13 14.32
N ASN A 143 12.66 -19.44 13.43
CA ASN A 143 11.99 -18.17 13.69
C ASN A 143 12.95 -17.08 14.22
N SER A 144 14.23 -17.18 13.86
CA SER A 144 15.24 -16.19 14.23
C SER A 144 15.23 -15.04 13.22
N ASN A 145 15.48 -13.82 13.68
CA ASN A 145 15.49 -12.65 12.80
C ASN A 145 16.64 -12.71 11.78
N LEU A 146 16.35 -12.52 10.49
CA LEU A 146 17.39 -12.47 9.45
C LEU A 146 17.76 -11.01 9.14
N ASP A 147 19.02 -10.63 9.35
CA ASP A 147 19.52 -9.28 9.07
C ASP A 147 19.95 -9.08 7.61
N LYS A 148 20.03 -7.81 7.18
CA LYS A 148 20.50 -7.39 5.85
C LYS A 148 19.81 -8.12 4.70
N MET A 149 18.49 -8.19 4.75
CA MET A 149 17.69 -8.87 3.74
C MET A 149 17.52 -7.96 2.53
N ARG A 150 18.09 -8.35 1.40
CA ARG A 150 17.82 -7.72 0.11
C ARG A 150 16.46 -8.19 -0.40
N TYR A 151 15.71 -7.28 -1.02
CA TYR A 151 14.43 -7.59 -1.64
C TYR A 151 14.11 -6.60 -2.77
N ASP A 152 13.25 -7.04 -3.68
CA ASP A 152 12.50 -6.16 -4.58
C ASP A 152 11.02 -6.24 -4.21
N MET A 153 10.40 -5.11 -3.93
CA MET A 153 8.96 -4.97 -3.71
C MET A 153 8.32 -4.46 -5.01
N ILE A 154 7.37 -5.21 -5.55
CA ILE A 154 6.58 -4.84 -6.73
C ILE A 154 5.11 -4.87 -6.34
N ILE A 155 4.40 -3.77 -6.58
CA ILE A 155 2.94 -3.77 -6.47
C ILE A 155 2.35 -3.66 -7.88
N THR A 156 1.46 -4.59 -8.19
CA THR A 156 0.61 -4.49 -9.38
C THR A 156 -0.81 -4.18 -8.97
N GLN A 157 -1.48 -3.34 -9.76
CA GLN A 157 -2.90 -3.01 -9.62
C GLN A 157 -3.58 -3.29 -10.95
N ASN A 158 -4.67 -4.06 -10.94
CA ASN A 158 -5.38 -4.47 -12.15
C ASN A 158 -4.44 -5.12 -13.21
N GLY A 159 -3.43 -5.86 -12.75
CA GLY A 159 -2.43 -6.53 -13.61
C GLY A 159 -1.32 -5.63 -14.15
N LYS A 160 -1.29 -4.33 -13.83
CA LYS A 160 -0.24 -3.38 -14.23
C LYS A 160 0.64 -3.01 -13.04
N GLU A 161 1.95 -2.95 -13.24
CA GLU A 161 2.88 -2.44 -12.23
C GLU A 161 2.61 -0.96 -11.94
N VAL A 162 2.38 -0.65 -10.66
CA VAL A 162 2.14 0.72 -10.16
C VAL A 162 3.22 1.18 -9.20
N PHE A 163 3.98 0.25 -8.62
CA PHE A 163 5.09 0.55 -7.72
C PHE A 163 6.19 -0.50 -7.83
N ARG A 164 7.43 -0.02 -7.76
CA ARG A 164 8.63 -0.85 -7.63
C ARG A 164 9.65 -0.13 -6.77
N ASP A 165 10.19 -0.83 -5.78
CA ASP A 165 11.33 -0.37 -5.01
C ASP A 165 12.19 -1.57 -4.57
N SER A 166 13.49 -1.34 -4.43
CA SER A 166 14.45 -2.34 -3.96
C SER A 166 15.11 -1.84 -2.69
N GLY A 167 15.28 -2.73 -1.71
CA GLY A 167 15.80 -2.33 -0.41
C GLY A 167 16.66 -3.39 0.27
N ILE A 168 17.23 -2.97 1.41
CA ILE A 168 17.98 -3.84 2.31
C ILE A 168 17.48 -3.58 3.72
N THR A 169 16.92 -4.60 4.37
CA THR A 169 16.48 -4.50 5.77
C THR A 169 17.69 -4.34 6.70
N GLN A 170 17.51 -3.74 7.87
CA GLN A 170 18.59 -3.66 8.86
C GLN A 170 18.57 -4.90 9.76
N VAL A 171 17.47 -5.10 10.48
CA VAL A 171 17.24 -6.23 11.40
C VAL A 171 16.02 -7.00 10.91
N GLY A 172 16.05 -7.43 9.64
CA GLY A 172 14.99 -8.21 9.00
C GLY A 172 13.71 -7.45 8.64
N GLY A 173 13.54 -6.23 9.16
CA GLY A 173 12.37 -5.40 8.90
C GLY A 173 12.67 -4.14 8.11
N ASP A 174 11.67 -3.70 7.35
CA ASP A 174 11.64 -2.43 6.65
C ASP A 174 10.17 -2.01 6.38
N TYR A 175 9.96 -0.81 5.84
CA TYR A 175 8.63 -0.36 5.44
C TYR A 175 8.67 0.48 4.15
N ARG A 176 7.55 0.51 3.43
CA ARG A 176 7.38 1.32 2.23
C ARG A 176 6.06 2.06 2.25
N ASN A 177 6.13 3.35 1.89
CA ASN A 177 4.96 4.20 1.77
C ASN A 177 4.50 4.21 0.33
N VAL A 178 3.22 4.00 0.07
CA VAL A 178 2.62 4.01 -1.28
C VAL A 178 1.32 4.82 -1.24
N ILE A 179 1.08 5.61 -2.28
CA ILE A 179 -0.19 6.29 -2.51
C ILE A 179 -0.75 5.79 -3.84
N PHE A 180 -2.00 5.34 -3.83
CA PHE A 180 -2.69 4.84 -5.03
C PHE A 180 -3.58 5.93 -5.63
N GLU A 181 -3.55 6.10 -6.95
CA GLU A 181 -4.39 7.07 -7.66
C GLU A 181 -5.72 6.47 -8.14
N THR A 182 -5.78 5.15 -8.27
CA THR A 182 -6.95 4.42 -8.75
C THR A 182 -7.35 3.32 -7.77
N SER A 183 -8.63 2.98 -7.74
CA SER A 183 -9.16 1.85 -6.97
C SER A 183 -8.98 0.51 -7.72
N GLY A 184 -9.12 -0.60 -6.99
CA GLY A 184 -9.06 -1.95 -7.53
C GLY A 184 -8.10 -2.87 -6.77
N PRO A 185 -8.14 -4.19 -7.08
CA PRO A 185 -7.30 -5.19 -6.44
C PRO A 185 -5.81 -4.94 -6.71
N ILE A 186 -5.00 -5.21 -5.69
CA ILE A 186 -3.54 -5.14 -5.76
C ILE A 186 -2.90 -6.46 -5.36
N GLU A 187 -1.77 -6.76 -5.99
CA GLU A 187 -0.83 -7.81 -5.57
C GLU A 187 0.48 -7.18 -5.13
N ILE A 188 0.94 -7.54 -3.94
CA ILE A 188 2.17 -7.09 -3.33
C ILE A 188 3.15 -8.27 -3.38
N ARG A 189 4.07 -8.21 -4.33
CA ARG A 189 5.07 -9.25 -4.54
C ARG A 189 6.41 -8.80 -3.99
N PHE A 190 6.99 -9.64 -3.14
CA PHE A 190 8.41 -9.57 -2.80
C PHE A 190 9.15 -10.65 -3.58
N GLN A 191 10.28 -10.29 -4.19
CA GLN A 191 11.13 -11.22 -4.93
C GLN A 191 12.61 -10.91 -4.69
N ASN A 192 13.49 -11.78 -5.19
CA ASN A 192 14.94 -11.65 -5.00
C ASN A 192 15.31 -11.51 -3.51
N ILE A 193 14.56 -12.22 -2.66
CA ILE A 193 14.71 -12.15 -1.21
C ILE A 193 15.98 -12.94 -0.83
N VAL A 194 17.01 -12.25 -0.35
CA VAL A 194 18.30 -12.86 -0.02
C VAL A 194 18.85 -12.28 1.28
N SER A 195 19.28 -13.13 2.19
CA SER A 195 20.00 -12.70 3.40
C SER A 195 21.47 -12.42 3.09
N GLY A 196 21.90 -11.17 3.27
CA GLY A 196 23.30 -10.76 3.21
C GLY A 196 23.93 -10.50 4.58
N GLY A 197 23.21 -10.86 5.65
CA GLY A 197 23.58 -10.53 7.02
C GLY A 197 24.72 -11.39 7.56
N THR A 198 25.43 -10.84 8.55
CA THR A 198 26.52 -11.54 9.25
C THR A 198 26.19 -11.74 10.73
N SER A 199 24.94 -11.55 11.15
CA SER A 199 24.51 -11.92 12.50
C SER A 199 24.88 -13.38 12.78
N GLY A 200 25.16 -13.72 14.05
CA GLY A 200 25.62 -15.05 14.46
C GLY A 200 24.60 -16.18 14.30
N ILE A 201 23.51 -15.95 13.58
CA ILE A 201 22.46 -16.92 13.27
C ILE A 201 22.91 -17.71 12.04
N ASP A 202 23.10 -19.02 12.19
CA ASP A 202 23.33 -19.89 11.04
C ASP A 202 22.00 -20.16 10.34
N SER A 203 21.92 -19.88 9.03
CA SER A 203 20.69 -19.99 8.26
C SER A 203 20.99 -20.34 6.81
N ALA A 204 20.31 -21.38 6.31
CA ALA A 204 20.35 -21.76 4.89
C ALA A 204 19.74 -20.67 3.98
N ALA A 205 19.00 -19.69 4.53
CA ALA A 205 18.51 -18.54 3.77
C ALA A 205 19.65 -17.64 3.21
N ARG A 206 20.88 -17.81 3.72
CA ARG A 206 22.09 -17.10 3.25
C ARG A 206 22.76 -17.75 2.05
N GLU A 207 22.40 -19.00 1.74
CA GLU A 207 22.99 -19.70 0.60
C GLU A 207 22.56 -19.06 -0.72
N SER A 208 23.43 -19.18 -1.73
CA SER A 208 23.15 -18.64 -3.06
C SER A 208 21.88 -19.26 -3.64
N VAL A 209 21.01 -18.38 -4.15
CA VAL A 209 19.72 -18.77 -4.71
C VAL A 209 19.92 -19.42 -6.07
N THR A 210 19.62 -20.71 -6.17
CA THR A 210 19.73 -21.45 -7.44
C THR A 210 18.59 -21.13 -8.41
N GLN A 211 17.41 -20.78 -7.89
CA GLN A 211 16.25 -20.33 -8.66
C GLN A 211 15.58 -19.13 -7.97
N PRO A 212 15.69 -17.90 -8.51
CA PRO A 212 15.14 -16.69 -7.89
C PRO A 212 13.65 -16.76 -7.56
N LEU A 213 12.88 -17.54 -8.33
CA LEU A 213 11.45 -17.78 -8.11
C LEU A 213 11.14 -18.51 -6.79
N PHE A 214 12.10 -19.23 -6.19
CA PHE A 214 11.92 -19.82 -4.87
C PHE A 214 12.09 -18.80 -3.74
N ARG A 215 12.52 -17.57 -4.05
CA ARG A 215 12.67 -16.46 -3.10
C ARG A 215 11.62 -15.38 -3.38
N THR A 216 10.37 -15.80 -3.46
CA THR A 216 9.23 -14.91 -3.69
C THR A 216 8.09 -15.17 -2.71
N VAL A 217 7.40 -14.12 -2.30
CA VAL A 217 6.11 -14.19 -1.58
C VAL A 217 5.15 -13.18 -2.20
N ILE A 218 3.84 -13.47 -2.18
CA ILE A 218 2.83 -12.64 -2.83
C ILE A 218 1.62 -12.48 -1.90
N PHE A 219 1.34 -11.26 -1.50
CA PHE A 219 0.14 -10.90 -0.75
C PHE A 219 -0.85 -10.19 -1.67
N SER A 220 -2.13 -10.16 -1.31
CA SER A 220 -3.13 -9.41 -2.05
C SER A 220 -4.09 -8.68 -1.11
N THR A 221 -4.63 -7.57 -1.59
CA THR A 221 -5.65 -6.75 -0.93
C THR A 221 -6.33 -5.87 -1.99
N ILE A 222 -7.18 -4.93 -1.59
CA ILE A 222 -7.90 -4.02 -2.48
C ILE A 222 -7.69 -2.57 -2.07
N VAL A 223 -7.66 -1.69 -3.06
CA VAL A 223 -7.70 -0.22 -2.89
C VAL A 223 -9.12 0.25 -3.18
N TYR A 224 -9.74 0.94 -2.23
CA TYR A 224 -11.04 1.55 -2.38
C TYR A 224 -10.94 2.98 -2.91
N ASP A 225 -12.00 3.44 -3.56
CA ASP A 225 -12.06 4.85 -3.94
C ASP A 225 -12.30 5.72 -2.71
N ASN A 226 -11.63 6.87 -2.66
CA ASN A 226 -11.79 7.82 -1.57
C ASN A 226 -12.83 8.88 -1.96
N PRO A 227 -14.01 8.92 -1.32
CA PRO A 227 -15.02 9.93 -1.66
C PRO A 227 -14.63 11.33 -1.20
N GLU A 228 -13.66 11.48 -0.28
CA GLU A 228 -13.28 12.75 0.34
C GLU A 228 -12.02 13.37 -0.28
N LYS A 229 -11.23 12.60 -1.05
CA LYS A 229 -9.97 13.06 -1.65
C LYS A 229 -9.90 12.67 -3.13
N PHE A 230 -9.47 13.62 -3.96
CA PHE A 230 -9.37 13.44 -5.42
C PHE A 230 -7.93 13.63 -5.96
N SER A 231 -6.97 13.93 -5.07
CA SER A 231 -5.55 14.06 -5.42
C SER A 231 -4.70 13.89 -4.17
N ALA A 232 -3.46 13.40 -4.36
CA ALA A 232 -2.49 13.30 -3.28
C ALA A 232 -1.91 14.69 -2.98
N THR A 233 -2.01 15.13 -1.73
CA THR A 233 -1.34 16.35 -1.24
C THR A 233 0.03 16.06 -0.63
N GLU A 234 0.28 14.81 -0.24
CA GLU A 234 1.56 14.34 0.28
C GLU A 234 2.43 13.76 -0.83
N THR A 235 3.71 14.15 -0.86
CA THR A 235 4.71 13.49 -1.71
C THR A 235 5.08 12.14 -1.12
N MET A 236 5.13 11.10 -1.94
CA MET A 236 5.57 9.76 -1.55
C MET A 236 7.08 9.76 -1.25
N VAL A 237 7.43 9.77 0.03
CA VAL A 237 8.83 9.70 0.49
C VAL A 237 9.08 8.34 1.14
N GLN A 238 10.08 7.62 0.64
CA GLN A 238 10.53 6.36 1.24
C GLN A 238 11.45 6.63 2.43
N PRO A 239 11.46 5.74 3.45
CA PRO A 239 12.40 5.86 4.55
C PRO A 239 13.84 5.91 4.08
N ALA A 240 14.61 6.84 4.64
CA ALA A 240 16.06 6.87 4.43
C ALA A 240 16.69 5.64 5.11
N GLN A 241 17.39 4.81 4.32
CA GLN A 241 18.19 3.69 4.83
C GLN A 241 19.42 4.23 5.58
N ARG A 242 19.32 4.40 6.90
CA ARG A 242 20.29 5.23 7.66
C ARG A 242 21.48 4.51 8.31
N LEU A 243 21.76 3.22 8.06
CA LEU A 243 22.65 2.49 8.99
C LEU A 243 24.02 2.03 8.48
N ASP A 244 24.30 1.90 7.18
CA ASP A 244 25.61 1.32 6.79
C ASP A 244 26.78 2.30 6.83
N ILE A 245 26.55 3.57 6.45
CA ILE A 245 27.63 4.56 6.43
C ILE A 245 28.19 4.79 7.84
N TYR A 246 27.35 4.92 8.88
CA TYR A 246 27.86 5.27 10.22
C TYR A 246 28.72 4.17 10.85
N TYR A 247 28.32 2.90 10.74
CA TYR A 247 29.10 1.80 11.29
C TYR A 247 30.35 1.49 10.47
N GLU A 248 30.28 1.53 9.13
CA GLU A 248 31.47 1.40 8.29
C GLU A 248 32.46 2.56 8.52
N LEU A 249 31.94 3.79 8.68
CA LEU A 249 32.75 4.95 8.99
C LEU A 249 33.36 4.85 10.39
N LEU A 250 32.65 4.35 11.40
CA LEU A 250 33.20 4.09 12.73
C LEU A 250 34.28 3.01 12.69
N VAL A 251 34.07 1.91 11.96
CA VAL A 251 35.09 0.89 11.75
C VAL A 251 36.31 1.50 11.06
N ALA A 252 36.14 2.28 9.99
CA ALA A 252 37.24 2.96 9.31
C ALA A 252 37.98 3.96 10.21
N ILE A 253 37.24 4.75 11.01
CA ILE A 253 37.80 5.71 11.99
C ILE A 253 38.62 4.98 13.06
N ILE A 254 38.30 3.75 13.42
CA ILE A 254 39.05 2.97 14.42
C ILE A 254 40.21 2.20 13.77
N THR A 255 39.98 1.53 12.65
CA THR A 255 40.97 0.65 12.02
C THR A 255 42.09 1.41 11.33
N VAL A 256 41.81 2.56 10.70
CA VAL A 256 42.85 3.35 10.00
C VAL A 256 43.91 3.89 10.99
N PRO A 257 43.56 4.54 12.12
CA PRO A 257 44.55 4.96 13.11
C PRO A 257 45.27 3.77 13.77
N ALA A 258 44.57 2.67 14.04
CA ALA A 258 45.19 1.49 14.63
C ALA A 258 46.26 0.87 13.72
N LEU A 259 45.97 0.73 12.41
CA LEU A 259 46.92 0.24 11.41
C LEU A 259 48.08 1.21 11.20
N MET A 260 47.82 2.53 11.19
CA MET A 260 48.88 3.53 11.13
C MET A 260 49.81 3.45 12.35
N LEU A 261 49.27 3.32 13.56
CA LEU A 261 50.06 3.13 14.78
C LEU A 261 50.92 1.87 14.70
N LEU A 262 50.35 0.76 14.23
CA LEU A 262 51.05 -0.51 14.01
C LEU A 262 52.19 -0.36 12.99
N GLY A 263 51.94 0.36 11.89
CA GLY A 263 52.95 0.69 10.89
C GLY A 263 54.08 1.54 11.46
N ILE A 264 53.78 2.54 12.30
CA ILE A 264 54.78 3.37 12.99
C ILE A 264 55.61 2.52 13.95
N ILE A 265 54.98 1.64 14.74
CA ILE A 265 55.67 0.73 15.67
C ILE A 265 56.62 -0.21 14.91
N LEU A 266 56.16 -0.80 13.81
CA LEU A 266 56.99 -1.66 12.96
C LEU A 266 58.15 -0.88 12.34
N TYR A 267 57.89 0.32 11.80
CA TYR A 267 58.93 1.18 11.24
C TYR A 267 60.00 1.55 12.28
N MET A 268 59.59 1.90 13.51
CA MET A 268 60.52 2.18 14.61
C MET A 268 61.35 0.94 15.00
N LYS A 269 60.75 -0.25 14.94
CA LYS A 269 61.43 -1.52 15.26
C LYS A 269 62.47 -1.90 14.19
N PHE A 270 62.17 -1.68 12.91
CA PHE A 270 63.07 -2.01 11.81
C PHE A 270 64.14 -0.94 11.51
N LYS A 271 63.85 0.35 11.75
CA LYS A 271 64.83 1.44 11.57
C LYS A 271 65.98 1.39 12.59
N LYS A 272 65.78 0.75 13.74
CA LYS A 272 66.78 0.70 14.83
C LYS A 272 67.92 -0.32 14.58
N SER A 273 67.97 -0.97 13.41
CA SER A 273 68.97 -1.99 13.09
C SER A 273 70.23 -1.50 12.35
N ASP A 274 70.25 -0.26 11.83
CA ASP A 274 71.34 0.21 10.94
C ASP A 274 72.24 1.30 11.55
N THR A 275 72.53 1.25 12.85
CA THR A 275 73.53 2.16 13.44
C THR A 275 74.44 1.43 14.42
N ASN A 276 75.36 0.64 13.87
CA ASN A 276 76.60 0.24 14.53
C ASN A 276 77.65 -0.05 13.45
N SER A 277 78.28 1.00 12.92
CA SER A 277 79.60 0.88 12.30
C SER A 277 80.55 1.80 13.04
N GLN A 278 81.52 1.15 13.68
CA GLN A 278 82.60 1.71 14.47
C GLN A 278 83.42 2.73 13.67
N GLU A 279 83.81 3.84 14.31
CA GLU A 279 85.12 4.43 14.08
C GLU A 279 85.84 4.56 15.43
N MET A 280 86.77 3.63 15.66
CA MET A 280 87.91 3.84 16.54
C MET A 280 89.04 4.41 15.69
N SER A 281 89.55 5.59 16.05
CA SER A 281 90.92 5.99 15.69
C SER A 281 91.60 6.63 16.89
N THR A 282 92.72 6.01 17.27
CA THR A 282 93.63 6.22 18.40
C THR A 282 94.45 7.53 18.34
N PRO A 283 95.19 7.89 19.42
CA PRO A 283 95.64 9.25 19.71
C PRO A 283 97.06 9.55 19.19
N ILE A 284 97.35 10.85 18.95
CA ILE A 284 98.64 11.52 19.15
C ILE A 284 98.35 12.95 19.62
#